data_AF-A0A3B0ZVP9-F1
#
_entry.id   AF-A0A3B0ZVP9-F1
#
_cell.length_a   1.000
_cell.length_b   1.000
_cell.length_c   1.000
_cell.angle_alpha   90.00
_cell.angle_beta   90.00
_cell.angle_gamma   90.00
#
_symmetry.space_group_name_H-M   'P 1'
#
loop_
_entity.id
_entity.type
_entity.pdbx_description
1 polymer ?
#
loop_
_entity_poly.entity_id
_entity_poly.type
_entity_poly.pdbx_seq_one_letter_code
_entity_poly.pdbx_strand_id
1 'polypeptide(L)'
;MEQYFIILLFIMAAYVGMGNYVYFKKVLPQLKNENKNIVGSYSPSVQQVHMQQYVGILEGNNERPWFYYFLKYNNFIVSIIFALVILFAITMYKQL
;
A
#
# COMPACT_ATOMS: atom_id res chain seq x y z
N MET A 1 12.99 -6.38 22.47
CA MET A 1 13.35 -6.36 21.03
C MET A 1 12.45 -7.28 20.22
N GLU A 2 12.30 -8.55 20.60
CA GLU A 2 11.42 -9.52 19.91
C GLU A 2 9.95 -9.07 19.79
N GLN A 3 9.36 -8.50 20.85
CA GLN A 3 7.99 -7.98 20.80
C GLN A 3 7.81 -6.89 19.73
N TYR A 4 8.79 -5.98 19.59
CA TYR A 4 8.74 -4.91 18.58
C TYR A 4 8.90 -5.47 17.15
N PHE A 5 9.69 -6.53 16.97
CA PHE A 5 9.78 -7.23 15.69
C PHE A 5 8.45 -7.87 15.29
N ILE A 6 7.80 -8.56 16.23
CA ILE A 6 6.50 -9.18 16.01
C ILE A 6 5.46 -8.11 15.66
N ILE A 7 5.43 -6.98 16.37
CA ILE A 7 4.56 -5.85 16.06
C ILE A 7 4.83 -5.32 14.64
N LEU A 8 6.10 -5.17 14.25
CA LEU A 8 6.48 -4.72 12.92
C LEU A 8 5.99 -5.68 11.82
N LEU A 9 6.12 -6.99 12.05
CA LEU A 9 5.60 -8.01 11.13
C LEU A 9 4.07 -7.92 10.99
N PHE A 10 3.34 -7.74 12.09
CA PHE A 10 1.89 -7.55 12.04
C PHE A 10 1.50 -6.27 11.29
N ILE A 11 2.21 -5.16 11.49
CA ILE A 11 1.98 -3.91 10.74
C ILE A 11 2.21 -4.13 9.25
N MET A 12 3.29 -4.82 8.86
CA MET A 12 3.58 -5.13 7.46
C MET A 12 2.50 -6.04 6.85
N ALA A 13 2.09 -7.09 7.55
CA ALA A 13 1.06 -8.01 7.09
C ALA A 13 -0.29 -7.28 6.93
N ALA A 14 -0.66 -6.44 7.90
CA ALA A 14 -1.87 -5.62 7.83
C ALA A 14 -1.80 -4.64 6.64
N TYR A 15 -0.66 -3.98 6.44
CA TYR A 15 -0.45 -3.06 5.32
C TYR A 15 -0.58 -3.75 3.96
N VAL A 16 0.05 -4.91 3.76
CA VAL A 16 -0.04 -5.69 2.52
C VAL A 16 -1.44 -6.24 2.30
N GLY A 17 -2.09 -6.76 3.35
CA GLY A 17 -3.46 -7.28 3.27
C GLY A 17 -4.47 -6.19 2.92
N MET A 18 -4.35 -5.04 3.56
CA MET A 18 -5.17 -3.85 3.30
C MET A 18 -4.95 -3.31 1.88
N GLY A 19 -3.70 -3.20 1.42
CA GLY A 19 -3.37 -2.76 0.06
C GLY A 19 -3.98 -3.66 -1.01
N ASN A 20 -3.85 -4.98 -0.85
CA ASN A 20 -4.47 -5.95 -1.76
C ASN A 20 -6.01 -5.88 -1.70
N TYR A 21 -6.60 -5.76 -0.51
CA TYR A 21 -8.04 -5.59 -0.35
C TYR A 21 -8.54 -4.35 -1.11
N VAL A 22 -7.94 -3.19 -0.86
CA VAL A 22 -8.30 -1.92 -1.51
C VAL A 22 -8.13 -2.06 -3.02
N TYR A 23 -7.03 -2.67 -3.48
CA TYR A 23 -6.78 -2.88 -4.89
C TYR A 23 -7.88 -3.72 -5.57
N PHE A 24 -8.08 -4.95 -5.12
CA PHE A 24 -8.98 -5.88 -5.82
C PHE A 24 -10.46 -5.55 -5.61
N LYS A 25 -10.83 -4.94 -4.48
CA LYS A 25 -12.25 -4.67 -4.15
C LYS A 25 -12.71 -3.25 -4.44
N LYS A 26 -11.81 -2.27 -4.52
CA LYS A 26 -12.18 -0.86 -4.70
C LYS A 26 -11.59 -0.27 -5.98
N VAL A 27 -10.27 -0.39 -6.17
CA VAL A 27 -9.56 0.21 -7.31
C VAL A 27 -9.87 -0.50 -8.62
N LEU A 28 -9.62 -1.81 -8.67
CA LEU A 28 -9.72 -2.59 -9.91
C LEU A 28 -11.13 -2.59 -10.52
N PRO A 29 -12.23 -2.75 -9.76
CA PRO A 29 -13.58 -2.68 -10.32
C PRO A 29 -13.90 -1.31 -10.94
N GLN A 30 -13.48 -0.23 -10.29
CA GLN A 30 -13.69 1.14 -10.78
C GLN A 30 -12.93 1.38 -12.08
N LEU A 31 -11.65 1.02 -12.13
CA LEU A 31 -10.85 1.13 -13.35
C LEU A 31 -11.38 0.28 -14.51
N LYS A 32 -11.91 -0.92 -14.22
CA LYS A 32 -12.56 -1.76 -15.24
C LYS A 32 -13.84 -1.16 -15.80
N ASN A 33 -14.57 -0.37 -15.00
CA ASN A 33 -15.76 0.34 -15.48
C ASN A 33 -15.37 1.44 -16.48
N GLU A 34 -14.23 2.10 -16.29
CA GLU A 34 -13.72 3.10 -17.22
C GLU A 34 -13.04 2.49 -18.45
N ASN A 35 -12.29 1.40 -18.26
CA ASN A 35 -11.60 0.70 -19.33
C ASN A 35 -11.62 -0.82 -19.11
N LYS A 36 -12.45 -1.52 -19.89
CA LYS A 36 -12.64 -2.98 -19.82
C LYS A 36 -11.35 -3.79 -20.10
N ASN A 37 -10.34 -3.17 -20.71
CA ASN A 37 -9.07 -3.84 -21.00
C ASN A 37 -8.12 -3.90 -19.79
N ILE A 38 -8.44 -3.21 -18.68
CA ILE A 38 -7.62 -3.28 -17.46
C ILE A 38 -7.78 -4.64 -16.79
N VAL A 39 -6.67 -5.35 -16.63
CA VAL A 39 -6.62 -6.68 -15.99
C VAL A 39 -6.01 -6.56 -14.60
N GLY A 40 -6.54 -7.34 -13.64
CA GLY A 40 -5.97 -7.44 -12.30
C GLY A 40 -4.56 -8.00 -12.33
N SER A 41 -3.73 -7.61 -11.38
CA SER A 41 -2.35 -8.05 -11.27
C SER A 41 -1.97 -8.17 -9.81
N TYR A 42 -1.16 -9.20 -9.48
CA TYR A 42 -0.53 -9.33 -8.17
C TYR A 42 0.84 -8.65 -8.12
N SER A 43 1.34 -8.14 -9.25
CA SER A 43 2.60 -7.41 -9.29
C SER A 43 2.44 -6.05 -8.58
N PRO A 44 3.25 -5.74 -7.55
CA PRO A 44 3.16 -4.48 -6.83
C PRO A 44 3.33 -3.26 -7.73
N SER A 45 4.20 -3.32 -8.74
CA SER A 45 4.43 -2.21 -9.67
C SER A 45 3.21 -1.90 -10.53
N VAL A 46 2.51 -2.94 -11.01
CA VAL A 46 1.28 -2.78 -11.79
C VAL A 46 0.15 -2.26 -10.89
N GLN A 47 0.01 -2.81 -9.68
CA GLN A 47 -0.97 -2.32 -8.72
C GLN A 47 -0.76 -0.85 -8.39
N GLN A 48 0.48 -0.42 -8.21
CA GLN A 48 0.82 0.97 -7.93
C GLN A 48 0.39 1.92 -9.06
N VAL A 49 0.63 1.55 -10.32
CA VAL A 49 0.19 2.34 -11.48
C VAL A 49 -1.33 2.49 -11.49
N HIS A 50 -2.06 1.38 -11.30
CA HIS A 50 -3.52 1.41 -11.21
C HIS A 50 -4.03 2.25 -10.03
N MET A 51 -3.41 2.13 -8.86
CA MET A 51 -3.77 2.94 -7.69
C MET A 51 -3.57 4.44 -7.95
N GLN A 52 -2.48 4.83 -8.63
CA GLN A 52 -2.25 6.23 -9.01
C GLN A 52 -3.27 6.75 -10.02
N GLN A 53 -3.62 5.94 -11.04
CA GLN A 53 -4.69 6.27 -11.97
C GLN A 53 -6.01 6.50 -11.22
N TYR A 54 -6.34 5.62 -10.27
CA TYR A 54 -7.55 5.76 -9.47
C TYR A 54 -7.55 6.97 -8.53
N VAL A 55 -6.40 7.33 -7.95
CA VAL A 55 -6.26 8.59 -7.20
C VAL A 55 -6.55 9.79 -8.10
N GLY A 56 -6.08 9.80 -9.34
CA GLY A 56 -6.38 10.85 -10.31
C GLY A 56 -7.88 10.99 -10.59
N ILE A 57 -8.60 9.88 -10.71
CA ILE A 57 -10.07 9.86 -10.88
C ILE A 57 -10.76 10.45 -9.64
N LEU A 58 -10.36 10.02 -8.43
CA LEU A 58 -10.91 10.53 -7.18
C LEU A 58 -10.69 12.04 -7.03
N GLU A 59 -9.50 12.54 -7.38
CA GLU A 59 -9.20 13.96 -7.35
C GLU A 59 -10.03 14.76 -8.37
N GLY A 60 -10.20 14.23 -9.58
CA GLY A 60 -11.07 14.82 -10.59
C GLY A 60 -12.54 14.91 -10.15
N ASN A 61 -13.03 13.91 -9.42
CA ASN A 61 -14.40 13.86 -8.91
C ASN A 61 -14.58 14.51 -7.52
N ASN A 62 -13.51 15.05 -6.92
CA ASN A 62 -13.47 15.55 -5.54
C ASN A 62 -13.98 14.54 -4.50
N GLU A 63 -13.74 13.24 -4.74
CA GLU A 63 -14.09 12.16 -3.84
C GLU A 63 -12.93 11.82 -2.90
N ARG A 64 -13.24 11.63 -1.61
CA ARG A 64 -12.24 11.26 -0.59
C ARG A 64 -12.73 10.09 0.26
N PRO A 65 -12.79 8.87 -0.32
CA PRO A 65 -13.12 7.68 0.46
C PRO A 65 -12.09 7.46 1.58
N TRP A 66 -12.45 6.65 2.58
CA TRP A 66 -11.62 6.42 3.77
C TRP A 66 -10.18 5.95 3.45
N PHE A 67 -9.98 5.28 2.31
CA PHE A 67 -8.68 4.77 1.86
C PHE A 67 -7.94 5.72 0.89
N TYR A 68 -8.48 6.91 0.62
CA TYR A 68 -7.89 7.90 -0.29
C TYR A 68 -6.44 8.24 0.11
N TYR A 69 -6.23 8.60 1.38
CA TYR A 69 -4.92 8.97 1.88
C TYR A 69 -3.94 7.79 1.90
N PHE A 70 -4.44 6.58 2.11
CA PHE A 70 -3.65 5.36 2.00
C PHE A 70 -3.09 5.20 0.57
N LEU A 71 -3.91 5.40 -0.46
CA LEU A 71 -3.47 5.33 -1.85
C LEU A 71 -2.53 6.49 -2.23
N LYS A 72 -2.91 7.72 -1.86
CA LYS A 72 -2.16 8.93 -2.20
C LYS A 72 -0.74 8.94 -1.62
N TYR A 73 -0.60 8.50 -0.37
CA TYR A 73 0.68 8.50 0.33
C TYR A 73 1.34 7.12 0.40
N ASN A 74 0.95 6.19 -0.49
CA ASN A 74 1.45 4.82 -0.48
C ASN A 74 2.99 4.75 -0.47
N ASN A 75 3.66 5.50 -1.35
CA ASN A 75 5.13 5.51 -1.42
C ASN A 75 5.77 6.03 -0.12
N PHE A 76 5.15 7.03 0.52
CA PHE A 76 5.65 7.57 1.78
C PHE A 76 5.49 6.55 2.92
N ILE A 77 4.35 5.85 2.98
CA ILE A 77 4.12 4.77 3.95
C ILE A 77 5.13 3.63 3.75
N VAL A 78 5.38 3.20 2.51
CA VAL A 78 6.40 2.17 2.21
C VAL A 78 7.79 2.62 2.69
N SER A 79 8.17 3.88 2.42
CA SER A 79 9.45 4.42 2.86
C SER A 79 9.59 4.42 4.39
N ILE A 80 8.52 4.73 5.13
CA ILE A 80 8.52 4.66 6.60
C ILE A 80 8.70 3.21 7.06
N ILE A 81 7.94 2.27 6.51
CA ILE A 81 8.04 0.85 6.88
C ILE A 81 9.47 0.35 6.61
N PHE A 82 10.04 0.69 5.46
CA PHE A 82 11.40 0.31 5.10
C PHE A 82 12.45 0.91 6.05
N ALA A 83 12.32 2.19 6.41
CA ALA A 83 13.20 2.84 7.38
C ALA A 83 13.10 2.16 8.77
N LEU A 84 11.90 1.81 9.21
CA LEU A 84 11.70 1.09 10.47
C LEU A 84 12.36 -0.30 10.47
N VAL A 85 12.28 -1.03 9.36
CA VAL A 85 12.96 -2.33 9.19
C VAL A 85 14.48 -2.18 9.25
N ILE A 86 15.04 -1.17 8.57
CA ILE A 86 16.49 -0.89 8.62
C ILE A 86 16.92 -0.52 10.04
N LEU A 87 16.20 0.38 10.70
CA LEU A 87 16.50 0.78 12.07
C LEU A 87 16.48 -0.44 13.00
N PHE A 88 15.48 -1.31 12.85
CA PHE A 88 15.40 -2.54 13.62
C PHE A 88 16.60 -3.46 13.37
N ALA A 89 16.96 -3.68 12.10
CA ALA A 89 18.12 -4.50 11.73
C ALA A 89 19.43 -3.96 12.30
N ILE A 90 19.66 -2.64 12.25
CA ILE A 90 20.83 -1.99 12.84
C ILE A 90 20.85 -2.18 14.36
N THR A 91 19.71 -2.01 15.04
CA THR A 91 19.64 -2.18 16.50
C THR A 91 19.89 -3.62 16.93
N MET A 92 19.44 -4.62 16.17
CA MET A 92 19.74 -6.03 16.42
C MET A 92 21.23 -6.34 16.19
N TYR A 93 21.82 -5.81 15.12
CA TYR A 93 23.25 -6.03 14.82
C TYR A 93 24.16 -5.47 15.92
N LYS A 94 23.84 -4.29 16.48
CA LYS A 94 24.61 -3.70 17.58
C LYS A 94 24.50 -4.44 18.92
N GLN A 95 23.58 -5.38 19.06
CA GLN A 95 23.37 -6.18 20.26
C GLN A 95 24.06 -7.54 20.21
N LEU A 96 24.62 -7.92 19.06
CA LEU A 96 25.50 -9.09 18.85
C LEU A 96 26.96 -8.73 19.13
#